data_AF-A0A9E4GIE3-F1
#
_entry.id   AF-A0A9E4GIE3-F1
#
_cell.length_a   1.000
_cell.length_b   1.000
_cell.length_c   1.000
_cell.angle_alpha   90.00
_cell.angle_beta   90.00
_cell.angle_gamma   90.00
#
_symmetry.space_group_name_H-M   'P 1'
#
loop_
_entity.id
_entity.type
_entity.pdbx_description
1 polymer ?
#
loop_
_entity_poly.entity_id
_entity_poly.type
_entity_poly.pdbx_seq_one_letter_code
_entity_poly.pdbx_strand_id
1 'polypeptide(L)'
;MPSPTRSAAIRAKLDHPIIDSDGHTAEFEPAVFDYMRDIGGSQAVERFQKAPDVPFRFGWYELSGQERRTLRAPRPHWWVHPTKNSLDRATSSLPRLLHRRLDETGLDFSVIYPSIGMAALHTGDDELRQVACRAFNT
;
A
#
# COMPACT_ATOMS: atom_id res chain seq x y z
N MET A 1 -8.04 -29.64 12.50
CA MET A 1 -8.23 -28.39 11.75
C MET A 1 -8.58 -27.31 12.76
N PRO A 2 -7.94 -26.13 12.73
CA PRO A 2 -8.35 -25.01 13.58
C PRO A 2 -9.81 -24.64 13.30
N SER A 3 -10.52 -24.14 14.32
CA SER A 3 -11.89 -23.65 14.16
C SER A 3 -11.93 -22.50 13.16
N PRO A 4 -12.99 -22.40 12.32
CA PRO A 4 -13.12 -21.30 11.37
C PRO A 4 -13.16 -19.96 12.12
N THR A 5 -12.62 -18.92 11.49
CA THR A 5 -12.72 -17.54 12.01
C THR A 5 -14.20 -17.12 12.06
N ARG A 6 -14.49 -16.06 12.83
CA ARG A 6 -15.83 -15.48 12.85
C ARG A 6 -16.29 -15.05 11.45
N SER A 7 -15.40 -14.46 10.65
CA SER A 7 -15.71 -14.01 9.30
C SER A 7 -15.97 -15.19 8.36
N ALA A 8 -15.15 -16.24 8.40
CA ALA A 8 -15.38 -17.46 7.63
C ALA A 8 -16.74 -18.11 7.98
N ALA A 9 -17.09 -18.16 9.27
CA ALA A 9 -18.37 -18.69 9.72
C ALA A 9 -19.58 -17.83 9.29
N ILE A 10 -19.40 -16.53 9.08
CA ILE A 10 -20.42 -15.65 8.48
C ILE A 10 -20.53 -15.93 6.98
N ARG A 11 -19.39 -15.95 6.28
CA ARG A 11 -19.34 -16.21 4.83
C ARG A 11 -20.02 -17.53 4.44
N ALA A 12 -19.86 -18.58 5.25
CA ALA A 12 -20.49 -19.89 5.02
C ALA A 12 -22.04 -19.88 5.08
N LYS A 13 -22.65 -18.81 5.60
CA LYS A 13 -24.12 -18.66 5.69
C LYS A 13 -24.70 -17.87 4.52
N LEU A 14 -23.87 -17.37 3.61
CA LEU A 14 -24.27 -16.54 2.48
C LEU A 14 -24.21 -17.35 1.18
N ASP A 15 -25.19 -17.12 0.31
CA ASP A 15 -25.34 -17.76 -1.01
C ASP A 15 -24.76 -16.92 -2.16
N HIS A 16 -24.18 -15.77 -1.84
CA HIS A 16 -23.51 -14.86 -2.78
C HIS A 16 -22.04 -14.62 -2.38
N PRO A 17 -21.16 -14.26 -3.33
CA PRO A 17 -19.80 -13.88 -3.01
C PRO A 17 -19.74 -12.56 -2.21
N ILE A 18 -18.68 -12.39 -1.43
CA ILE A 18 -18.31 -11.15 -0.76
C ILE A 18 -17.07 -10.59 -1.47
N ILE A 19 -17.18 -9.35 -1.92
CA ILE A 19 -16.12 -8.61 -2.59
C ILE A 19 -15.66 -7.49 -1.67
N ASP A 20 -14.38 -7.47 -1.37
CA ASP A 20 -13.71 -6.29 -0.82
C ASP A 20 -13.36 -5.34 -1.97
N SER A 21 -13.97 -4.16 -1.97
CA SER A 21 -13.80 -3.17 -3.03
C SER A 21 -12.69 -2.16 -2.79
N ASP A 22 -12.00 -2.24 -1.65
CA ASP A 22 -11.04 -1.23 -1.19
C ASP A 22 -9.87 -1.87 -0.42
N GLY A 23 -9.30 -2.93 -0.99
CA GLY A 23 -8.10 -3.55 -0.47
C GLY A 23 -6.86 -2.72 -0.83
N HIS A 24 -5.85 -2.76 0.03
CA HIS A 24 -4.58 -2.06 -0.19
C HIS A 24 -3.39 -2.99 0.04
N THR A 25 -2.38 -2.87 -0.83
CA THR A 25 -1.08 -3.52 -0.60
C THR A 25 -0.16 -2.59 0.19
N ALA A 26 0.58 -3.15 1.14
CA ALA A 26 1.77 -2.52 1.69
C ALA A 26 2.94 -2.94 0.81
N GLU A 27 3.35 -2.08 -0.13
CA GLU A 27 4.37 -2.43 -1.10
C GLU A 27 5.71 -2.77 -0.45
N PHE A 28 6.43 -3.72 -1.04
CA PHE A 28 7.84 -3.92 -0.74
C PHE A 28 8.64 -2.92 -1.59
N GLU A 29 8.95 -1.78 -0.98
CA GLU A 29 9.57 -0.64 -1.65
C GLU A 29 10.84 -0.97 -2.45
N PRO A 30 11.76 -1.82 -1.95
CA PRO A 30 12.98 -2.15 -2.71
C PRO A 30 12.68 -2.73 -4.09
N ALA A 31 11.69 -3.63 -4.21
CA ALA A 31 11.33 -4.21 -5.49
C ALA A 31 10.71 -3.17 -6.44
N VAL A 32 9.86 -2.28 -5.92
CA VAL A 32 9.29 -1.18 -6.72
C VAL A 32 10.39 -0.26 -7.24
N PHE A 33 11.38 0.06 -6.41
CA PHE A 33 12.50 0.91 -6.81
C PHE A 33 13.43 0.24 -7.82
N ASP A 34 13.59 -1.09 -7.75
CA ASP A 34 14.31 -1.85 -8.77
C ASP A 34 13.61 -1.71 -10.14
N TYR A 35 12.29 -1.93 -10.21
CA TYR A 35 11.54 -1.72 -11.45
C TYR A 35 11.59 -0.27 -11.94
N MET A 36 11.44 0.69 -11.02
CA MET A 36 11.52 2.12 -11.35
C MET A 36 12.89 2.49 -11.91
N ARG A 37 13.98 1.94 -11.36
CA ARG A 37 15.33 2.12 -11.89
C ARG A 37 15.46 1.50 -13.28
N ASP A 38 14.94 0.31 -13.48
CA ASP A 38 15.02 -0.38 -14.78
C ASP A 38 14.23 0.34 -15.87
N ILE A 39 13.15 1.03 -15.50
CA ILE A 39 12.28 1.79 -16.42
C ILE A 39 12.80 3.22 -16.68
N GLY A 40 13.18 3.96 -15.63
CA GLY A 40 13.47 5.40 -15.70
C GLY A 40 14.84 5.83 -15.16
N GLY A 41 15.71 4.86 -14.83
CA GLY A 41 17.03 5.11 -14.28
C GLY A 41 17.04 5.48 -12.79
N SER A 42 18.24 5.52 -12.20
CA SER A 42 18.42 5.84 -10.77
C SER A 42 17.91 7.23 -10.38
N GLN A 43 18.00 8.20 -11.30
CA GLN A 43 17.49 9.55 -11.05
C GLN A 43 15.97 9.59 -10.86
N ALA A 44 15.21 8.71 -11.52
CA ALA A 44 13.75 8.63 -11.30
C ALA A 44 13.44 8.13 -9.88
N VAL A 45 14.18 7.14 -9.39
CA VAL A 45 14.06 6.65 -8.00
C VAL A 45 14.33 7.77 -7.01
N GLU A 46 15.43 8.51 -7.18
CA GLU A 46 15.77 9.62 -6.29
C GLU A 46 14.73 10.74 -6.31
N ARG A 47 14.22 11.09 -7.51
CA ARG A 47 13.16 12.10 -7.66
C ARG A 47 11.89 11.66 -6.96
N PHE A 48 11.47 10.40 -7.13
CA PHE A 48 10.27 9.86 -6.49
C PHE A 48 10.42 9.82 -4.96
N GLN A 49 11.54 9.36 -4.42
CA GLN A 49 11.78 9.32 -2.97
C GLN A 49 11.78 10.72 -2.32
N LYS A 50 12.20 11.74 -3.07
CA LYS A 50 12.25 13.12 -2.58
C LYS A 50 10.93 13.89 -2.74
N ALA A 51 9.98 13.36 -3.52
CA ALA A 51 8.73 14.02 -3.85
C ALA A 51 7.86 14.26 -2.59
N PRO A 52 7.21 15.44 -2.49
CA PRO A 52 6.49 15.85 -1.29
C PRO A 52 5.23 15.00 -1.01
N ASP A 53 4.61 14.46 -2.06
CA ASP A 53 3.35 13.71 -1.98
C ASP A 53 3.54 12.21 -1.70
N VAL A 54 4.79 11.76 -1.58
CA VAL A 54 5.11 10.34 -1.35
C VAL A 54 5.30 10.08 0.14
N PRO A 55 4.60 9.08 0.73
CA PRO A 55 4.58 8.86 2.17
C PRO A 55 5.92 8.38 2.77
N PHE A 56 6.98 8.23 1.96
CA PHE A 56 8.30 7.76 2.40
C PHE A 56 9.02 8.70 3.35
N ARG A 57 8.77 10.00 3.24
CA ARG A 57 9.61 10.96 3.95
C ARG A 57 9.41 10.91 5.45
N PHE A 58 8.28 10.35 5.93
CA PHE A 58 7.81 10.56 7.30
C PHE A 58 7.94 12.04 7.75
N GLY A 59 7.95 12.96 6.78
CA GLY A 59 8.51 14.30 6.93
C GLY A 59 7.68 15.14 7.89
N TRP A 60 6.44 14.74 8.09
CA TRP A 60 5.58 15.24 9.16
C TRP A 60 6.27 15.28 10.53
N TYR A 61 7.11 14.28 10.85
CA TYR A 61 7.84 14.21 12.12
C TYR A 61 9.02 15.20 12.20
N GLU A 62 9.53 15.66 11.06
CA GLU A 62 10.58 16.69 10.97
C GLU A 62 10.01 18.11 11.06
N LEU A 63 8.72 18.29 10.73
CA LEU A 63 8.04 19.57 10.80
C LEU A 63 7.77 20.02 12.25
N SER A 64 7.99 21.30 12.52
CA SER A 64 7.51 21.97 13.73
C SER A 64 5.98 22.01 13.80
N GLY A 65 5.44 22.30 14.99
CA GLY A 65 4.00 22.47 15.17
C GLY A 65 3.41 23.60 14.31
N GLN A 66 4.19 24.66 14.02
CA GLN A 66 3.74 25.75 13.16
C GLN A 66 3.73 25.34 11.69
N GLU A 67 4.77 24.67 11.21
CA GLU A 67 4.85 24.20 9.82
C GLU A 67 3.75 23.19 9.50
N ARG A 68 3.44 22.26 10.43
CA ARG A 68 2.31 21.32 10.28
C ARG A 68 0.99 22.05 10.06
N ARG A 69 0.74 23.15 10.79
CA ARG A 69 -0.47 23.97 10.62
C ARG A 69 -0.46 24.75 9.31
N THR A 70 0.65 25.41 8.99
CA THR A 70 0.79 26.21 7.77
C THR A 70 0.63 25.37 6.51
N LEU A 71 1.27 24.20 6.46
CA LEU A 71 1.22 23.28 5.32
C LEU A 71 -0.02 22.38 5.32
N ARG A 72 -0.80 22.38 6.41
CA ARG A 72 -1.87 21.40 6.65
C ARG A 72 -1.38 19.96 6.45
N ALA A 73 -0.18 19.67 6.95
CA ALA A 73 0.54 18.45 6.64
C ALA A 73 -0.21 17.21 7.14
N PRO A 74 -0.56 16.25 6.27
CA PRO A 74 -1.21 15.01 6.69
C PRO A 74 -0.26 14.19 7.55
N ARG A 75 -0.75 13.71 8.70
CA ARG A 75 0.04 12.82 9.55
C ARG A 75 0.06 11.43 8.91
N PRO A 76 1.24 10.80 8.73
CA PRO A 76 1.33 9.46 8.19
C PRO A 76 0.56 8.48 9.09
N HIS A 77 -0.15 7.55 8.46
CA HIS A 77 -0.97 6.56 9.14
C HIS A 77 -0.07 5.48 9.78
N TRP A 78 -0.25 5.22 11.07
CA TRP A 78 0.56 4.24 11.82
C TRP A 78 -0.04 2.83 11.82
N TRP A 79 -1.34 2.72 11.54
CA TRP A 79 -2.13 1.48 11.68
C TRP A 79 -1.92 0.47 10.54
N VAL A 80 -1.36 0.86 9.39
CA VAL A 80 -1.04 -0.05 8.28
C VAL A 80 0.24 -0.88 8.51
N HIS A 81 0.96 -0.61 9.60
CA HIS A 81 2.18 -1.32 9.98
C HIS A 81 1.93 -2.11 11.27
N PRO A 82 1.12 -3.18 11.27
CA PRO A 82 0.92 -3.99 12.46
C PRO A 82 2.24 -4.65 12.86
N THR A 83 2.90 -4.11 13.90
CA THR A 83 4.24 -4.54 14.32
C THR A 83 4.22 -5.78 15.21
N LYS A 84 3.10 -6.05 15.90
CA LYS A 84 2.94 -7.23 16.77
C LYS A 84 2.48 -8.47 16.01
N ASN A 85 1.58 -8.32 15.02
CA ASN A 85 1.11 -9.41 14.19
C ASN A 85 1.83 -9.40 12.84
N SER A 86 3.00 -10.02 12.80
CA SER A 86 3.83 -10.10 11.60
C SER A 86 3.14 -10.85 10.45
N LEU A 87 2.24 -11.80 10.77
CA LEU A 87 1.47 -12.51 9.75
C LEU A 87 0.52 -11.56 9.01
N ASP A 88 -0.19 -10.69 9.72
CA ASP A 88 -1.07 -9.69 9.11
C ASP A 88 -0.28 -8.67 8.29
N ARG A 89 0.88 -8.22 8.79
CA ARG A 89 1.79 -7.35 8.02
C ARG A 89 2.26 -8.02 6.73
N ALA A 90 2.67 -9.28 6.81
CA ALA A 90 3.09 -10.04 5.63
C ALA A 90 1.92 -10.26 4.67
N THR A 91 0.70 -10.42 5.19
CA THR A 91 -0.50 -10.66 4.38
C THR A 91 -0.82 -9.47 3.50
N SER A 92 -0.71 -8.24 4.00
CA SER A 92 -0.92 -7.04 3.16
C SER A 92 0.23 -6.78 2.18
N SER A 93 1.38 -7.43 2.32
CA SER A 93 2.56 -7.18 1.47
C SER A 93 2.81 -8.29 0.44
N LEU A 94 2.32 -9.51 0.69
CA LEU A 94 2.60 -10.69 -0.13
C LEU A 94 1.30 -11.20 -0.80
N PRO A 95 1.10 -10.95 -2.10
CA PRO A 95 -0.16 -11.28 -2.79
C PRO A 95 -0.59 -12.75 -2.67
N ARG A 96 0.37 -13.68 -2.76
CA ARG A 96 0.10 -15.12 -2.61
C ARG A 96 -0.25 -15.52 -1.17
N LEU A 97 0.17 -14.75 -0.17
CA LEU A 97 -0.26 -14.96 1.22
C LEU A 97 -1.66 -14.36 1.44
N LEU A 98 -1.91 -13.13 0.95
CA LEU A 98 -3.23 -12.51 0.96
C LEU A 98 -4.29 -13.44 0.37
N HIS A 99 -4.05 -13.95 -0.84
CA HIS A 99 -4.97 -14.85 -1.53
C HIS A 99 -5.29 -16.11 -0.71
N ARG A 100 -4.28 -16.71 -0.05
CA ARG A 100 -4.49 -17.90 0.80
C ARG A 100 -5.30 -17.60 2.07
N ARG A 101 -5.38 -16.34 2.49
CA ARG A 101 -6.07 -15.92 3.71
C ARG A 101 -7.41 -15.25 3.45
N LEU A 102 -7.86 -15.12 2.19
CA LEU A 102 -9.19 -14.59 1.87
C LEU A 102 -10.31 -15.39 2.55
N ASP A 103 -10.17 -16.71 2.60
CA ASP A 103 -11.11 -17.58 3.33
C ASP A 103 -11.16 -17.25 4.83
N GLU A 104 -10.03 -16.94 5.45
CA GLU A 104 -9.96 -16.55 6.87
C GLU A 104 -10.66 -15.21 7.12
N THR A 105 -10.64 -14.30 6.15
CA THR A 105 -11.32 -12.99 6.24
C THR A 105 -12.76 -13.05 5.76
N GLY A 106 -13.22 -14.19 5.24
CA GLY A 106 -14.58 -14.38 4.73
C GLY A 106 -14.84 -13.66 3.41
N LEU A 107 -13.78 -13.42 2.62
CA LEU A 107 -13.84 -12.74 1.32
C LEU A 107 -13.64 -13.75 0.19
N ASP A 108 -14.33 -13.57 -0.93
CA ASP A 108 -14.10 -14.35 -2.15
C ASP A 108 -13.15 -13.62 -3.10
N PHE A 109 -13.28 -12.28 -3.16
CA PHE A 109 -12.49 -11.42 -4.01
C PHE A 109 -12.10 -10.15 -3.25
N SER A 110 -10.96 -9.57 -3.62
CA SER A 110 -10.55 -8.25 -3.17
C SER A 110 -9.92 -7.48 -4.33
N VAL A 111 -10.33 -6.22 -4.49
CA VAL A 111 -9.72 -5.27 -5.42
C VAL A 111 -8.59 -4.57 -4.66
N ILE A 112 -7.35 -4.72 -5.15
CA ILE A 112 -6.16 -4.23 -4.46
C ILE A 112 -5.60 -2.98 -5.14
N TYR A 113 -5.50 -1.90 -4.38
CA TYR A 113 -4.84 -0.67 -4.78
C TYR A 113 -3.44 -0.56 -4.16
N PRO A 114 -2.49 0.10 -4.85
CA PRO A 114 -1.22 0.47 -4.23
C PRO A 114 -1.47 1.50 -3.11
N SER A 115 -0.68 1.47 -2.05
CA SER A 115 -0.71 2.49 -0.99
C SER A 115 0.27 3.61 -1.30
N ILE A 116 1.52 3.27 -1.56
CA ILE A 116 2.55 4.23 -1.96
C ILE A 116 2.33 4.67 -3.41
N GLY A 117 1.94 3.75 -4.29
CA GLY A 117 1.73 4.07 -5.71
C GLY A 117 0.64 5.11 -5.96
N MET A 118 -0.25 5.35 -5.00
CA MET A 118 -1.20 6.48 -5.05
C MET A 118 -0.48 7.84 -5.13
N ALA A 119 0.74 7.97 -4.62
CA ALA A 119 1.51 9.20 -4.73
C ALA A 119 1.95 9.49 -6.18
N ALA A 120 2.10 8.46 -7.02
CA ALA A 120 2.37 8.64 -8.44
C ALA A 120 1.24 9.40 -9.14
N LEU A 121 -0.02 9.21 -8.71
CA LEU A 121 -1.19 9.91 -9.26
C LEU A 121 -1.15 11.42 -9.01
N HIS A 122 -0.48 11.86 -7.95
CA HIS A 122 -0.36 13.25 -7.55
C HIS A 122 0.94 13.91 -8.06
N THR A 123 1.81 13.14 -8.72
CA THR A 123 3.08 13.65 -9.25
C THR A 123 2.83 14.54 -10.46
N GLY A 124 3.14 15.84 -10.33
CA GLY A 124 2.97 16.82 -11.41
C GLY A 124 4.02 16.76 -12.52
N ASP A 125 5.12 16.04 -12.32
CA ASP A 125 6.12 15.74 -13.36
C ASP A 125 5.62 14.55 -14.19
N ASP A 126 5.28 14.80 -15.46
CA ASP A 126 4.70 13.80 -16.37
C ASP A 126 5.62 12.61 -16.63
N GLU A 127 6.93 12.85 -16.77
CA GLU A 127 7.91 11.79 -17.00
C GLU A 127 7.99 10.91 -15.76
N LEU A 128 8.17 11.53 -14.58
CA LEU A 128 8.28 10.81 -13.32
C LEU A 128 7.00 10.02 -13.00
N ARG A 129 5.83 10.61 -13.26
CA ARG A 129 4.53 9.98 -13.09
C ARG A 129 4.38 8.73 -13.97
N GLN A 130 4.75 8.82 -15.25
CA GLN A 130 4.69 7.66 -16.17
C GLN A 130 5.61 6.53 -15.73
N VAL A 131 6.86 6.86 -15.37
CA VAL A 131 7.83 5.88 -14.86
C VAL A 131 7.30 5.22 -13.59
N ALA A 132 6.80 6.00 -12.62
CA ALA A 132 6.26 5.46 -11.38
C ALA A 132 5.03 4.56 -11.63
N CYS A 133 4.03 5.04 -12.38
CA CYS A 133 2.86 4.24 -12.73
C CYS A 133 3.25 2.93 -13.44
N ARG A 134 4.23 2.95 -14.35
CA ARG A 134 4.71 1.72 -15.01
C ARG A 134 5.38 0.77 -14.01
N ALA A 135 6.21 1.29 -13.11
CA ALA A 135 6.91 0.50 -12.11
C ALA A 135 5.94 -0.21 -11.13
N PHE A 136 4.87 0.48 -10.68
CA PHE A 136 3.85 -0.12 -9.81
C PHE A 136 2.95 -1.16 -10.52
N ASN A 137 2.95 -1.18 -11.86
CA ASN A 137 2.15 -2.11 -12.68
C ASN A 137 3.02 -3.17 -13.40
N THR A 138 4.24 -3.43 -12.91
CA THR A 138 5.13 -4.49 -13.40
C THR A 138 5.17 -5.64 -12.38
#